data_AF-A0A3L7XC73-F1
#
_entry.id   AF-A0A3L7XC73-F1
#
_cell.length_a   1.000
_cell.length_b   1.000
_cell.length_c   1.000
_cell.angle_alpha   90.00
_cell.angle_beta   90.00
_cell.angle_gamma   90.00
#
_symmetry.space_group_name_H-M   'P 1'
#
loop_
_entity.id
_entity.type
_entity.pdbx_description
1 polymer ?
#
loop_
_entity_poly.entity_id
_entity_poly.type
_entity_poly.pdbx_seq_one_letter_code
_entity_poly.pdbx_strand_id
1 'polypeptide(L)'
;MTGTQAKILETVLTWDGVTQEPHRFGGVEFRLGKREIGHIHGDWLVDIPFPTAVRDEVLAAGLADAHHILPDSGWISRYLRQPADVETAISLLRRSYEIALKQRHKRGLSTASGADQRETL
;
A
#
# COMPACT_ATOMS: atom_id res chain seq x y z
N MET A 1 -20.15 -8.61 3.33
CA MET A 1 -19.85 -8.95 1.92
C MET A 1 -19.14 -10.31 1.94
N THR A 2 -19.33 -11.18 0.96
CA THR A 2 -18.59 -12.47 0.90
C THR A 2 -17.53 -12.41 -0.20
N GLY A 3 -16.35 -12.99 0.02
CA GLY A 3 -15.27 -13.03 -0.98
C GLY A 3 -13.92 -12.53 -0.45
N THR A 4 -12.87 -12.74 -1.24
CA THR A 4 -11.50 -12.32 -0.89
C THR A 4 -11.40 -10.82 -0.69
N GLN A 5 -12.03 -10.03 -1.57
CA GLN A 5 -12.04 -8.57 -1.50
C GLN A 5 -12.65 -8.10 -0.19
N ALA A 6 -13.77 -8.70 0.22
CA ALA A 6 -14.45 -8.36 1.47
C ALA A 6 -13.52 -8.55 2.66
N LYS A 7 -12.83 -9.69 2.74
CA LYS A 7 -11.90 -9.99 3.85
C LYS A 7 -10.72 -9.02 3.90
N ILE A 8 -10.17 -8.65 2.75
CA ILE A 8 -9.06 -7.67 2.68
C ILE A 8 -9.57 -6.28 3.08
N LEU A 9 -10.73 -5.83 2.58
CA LEU A 9 -11.35 -4.56 2.97
C LEU A 9 -11.59 -4.50 4.49
N GLU A 10 -12.28 -5.51 5.02
CA GLU A 10 -12.61 -5.61 6.45
C GLU A 10 -11.36 -5.58 7.34
N THR A 11 -10.24 -6.14 6.86
CA THR A 11 -8.98 -6.11 7.62
C THR A 11 -8.27 -4.76 7.49
N VAL A 12 -8.07 -4.27 6.27
CA VAL A 12 -7.22 -3.11 5.98
C VAL A 12 -7.86 -1.81 6.48
N LEU A 13 -9.18 -1.72 6.47
CA LEU A 13 -9.92 -0.55 6.96
C LEU A 13 -9.95 -0.45 8.50
N THR A 14 -9.44 -1.45 9.22
CA THR A 14 -9.23 -1.32 10.68
C THR A 14 -7.95 -0.58 11.03
N TRP A 15 -7.06 -0.35 10.06
CA TRP A 15 -5.79 0.31 10.31
C TRP A 15 -5.98 1.83 10.44
N ASP A 16 -5.33 2.41 11.46
CA ASP A 16 -5.49 3.82 11.79
C ASP A 16 -5.16 4.72 10.60
N GLY A 17 -6.11 5.61 10.28
CA GLY A 17 -6.01 6.58 9.19
C GLY A 17 -6.12 6.01 7.78
N VAL A 18 -6.47 4.72 7.61
CA VAL A 18 -6.71 4.13 6.29
C VAL A 18 -8.15 4.41 5.83
N THR A 19 -8.31 4.88 4.61
CA THR A 19 -9.59 5.10 3.92
C THR A 19 -9.63 4.32 2.61
N GLN A 20 -10.83 4.16 2.04
CA GLN A 20 -11.01 3.60 0.70
C GLN A 20 -11.59 4.62 -0.29
N GLU A 21 -11.20 4.50 -1.56
CA GLU A 21 -11.76 5.23 -2.69
C GLU A 21 -11.94 4.30 -3.91
N PRO A 22 -12.86 4.58 -4.85
CA PRO A 22 -12.87 3.89 -6.13
C PRO A 22 -11.57 4.15 -6.89
N HIS A 23 -10.91 3.09 -7.37
CA HIS A 23 -9.70 3.24 -8.15
C HIS A 23 -10.02 3.55 -9.62
N ARG A 24 -9.30 4.50 -10.24
CA ARG A 24 -9.62 5.03 -11.59
C ARG A 24 -9.55 4.00 -12.72
N PHE A 25 -8.91 2.86 -12.49
CA PHE A 25 -8.81 1.74 -13.44
C PHE A 25 -9.68 0.54 -13.04
N GLY A 26 -10.70 0.77 -12.20
CA GLY A 26 -11.45 -0.28 -11.54
C GLY A 26 -10.77 -0.74 -10.25
N GLY A 27 -11.57 -1.32 -9.36
CA GLY A 27 -11.12 -1.78 -8.04
C GLY A 27 -11.36 -0.78 -6.90
N VAL A 28 -10.87 -1.14 -5.71
CA VAL A 28 -10.93 -0.33 -4.49
C VAL A 28 -9.52 0.04 -4.07
N GLU A 29 -9.25 1.34 -3.96
CA GLU A 29 -7.98 1.90 -3.54
C GLU A 29 -7.95 2.10 -2.02
N PHE A 30 -6.85 1.70 -1.36
CA PHE A 30 -6.57 1.98 0.04
C PHE A 30 -5.60 3.15 0.17
N ARG A 31 -5.95 4.13 1.01
CA ARG A 31 -5.18 5.37 1.17
C ARG A 31 -4.89 5.66 2.63
N LEU A 32 -3.67 6.13 2.90
CA LEU A 32 -3.29 6.79 4.14
C LEU A 32 -3.15 8.29 3.87
N GLY A 33 -4.22 9.05 4.15
CA GLY A 33 -4.34 10.44 3.73
C GLY A 33 -4.27 10.56 2.20
N LYS A 34 -3.24 11.24 1.67
CA LYS A 34 -3.05 11.39 0.21
C LYS A 34 -2.21 10.29 -0.44
N ARG A 35 -1.67 9.35 0.34
CA ARG A 35 -0.75 8.30 -0.14
C ARG A 35 -1.53 7.01 -0.33
N GLU A 36 -1.55 6.49 -1.54
CA GLU A 36 -2.01 5.13 -1.81
C GLU A 36 -1.07 4.10 -1.17
N ILE A 37 -1.63 3.13 -0.47
CA ILE A 37 -0.90 1.99 0.11
C ILE A 37 -1.11 0.68 -0.67
N GLY A 38 -2.10 0.65 -1.57
CA GLY A 38 -2.38 -0.43 -2.52
C GLY A 38 -3.83 -0.38 -2.98
N HIS A 39 -4.19 -1.20 -3.96
CA HIS A 39 -5.57 -1.35 -4.41
C HIS A 39 -5.87 -2.79 -4.78
N ILE A 40 -7.16 -3.14 -4.72
CA ILE A 40 -7.67 -4.47 -5.02
C ILE A 40 -8.63 -4.43 -6.19
N HIS A 41 -8.45 -5.37 -7.12
CA HIS A 41 -9.37 -5.61 -8.23
C HIS A 41 -10.18 -6.88 -7.94
N GLY A 42 -11.39 -6.74 -7.41
CA GLY A 42 -12.27 -7.88 -7.12
C GLY A 42 -11.57 -8.93 -6.23
N ASP A 43 -11.91 -10.19 -6.45
CA ASP A 43 -11.35 -11.31 -5.68
C ASP A 43 -10.04 -11.87 -6.24
N TRP A 44 -9.37 -11.20 -7.19
CA TRP A 44 -8.35 -11.83 -8.02
C TRP A 44 -6.95 -11.18 -7.99
N LEU A 45 -6.82 -9.88 -7.72
CA LEU A 45 -5.51 -9.19 -7.74
C LEU A 45 -5.43 -8.05 -6.74
N VAL A 46 -4.28 -7.92 -6.10
CA VAL A 46 -3.89 -6.75 -5.30
C VAL A 46 -2.60 -6.15 -5.87
N ASP A 47 -2.63 -4.86 -6.16
CA ASP A 47 -1.45 -4.10 -6.60
C ASP A 47 -0.98 -3.19 -5.47
N ILE A 48 0.34 -3.16 -5.24
CA ILE A 48 0.91 -2.51 -4.05
C ILE A 48 2.14 -1.69 -4.43
N PRO A 49 2.18 -0.38 -4.10
CA PRO A 49 3.33 0.47 -4.35
C PRO A 49 4.40 0.34 -3.26
N PHE A 50 5.63 0.02 -3.65
CA PHE A 50 6.79 0.01 -2.77
C PHE A 50 7.92 0.92 -3.28
N PRO A 51 8.88 1.33 -2.42
CA PRO A 51 10.21 1.71 -2.88
C PRO A 51 10.85 0.56 -3.66
N THR A 52 11.59 0.85 -4.74
CA THR A 52 12.12 -0.18 -5.66
C THR A 52 12.90 -1.29 -4.94
N ALA A 53 13.77 -0.94 -3.98
CA ALA A 53 14.53 -1.93 -3.21
C ALA A 53 13.62 -2.91 -2.45
N VAL A 54 12.52 -2.40 -1.86
CA VAL A 54 11.53 -3.24 -1.17
C VAL A 54 10.78 -4.13 -2.16
N ARG A 55 10.45 -3.59 -3.34
CA ARG A 55 9.84 -4.37 -4.42
C ARG A 55 10.76 -5.52 -4.84
N ASP A 56 12.05 -5.27 -5.03
CA ASP A 56 13.01 -6.31 -5.43
C ASP A 56 13.11 -7.44 -4.41
N GLU A 57 13.09 -7.11 -3.11
CA GLU A 57 13.04 -8.12 -2.04
C GLU A 57 11.75 -8.97 -2.09
N VAL A 58 10.60 -8.33 -2.35
CA VAL A 58 9.31 -9.03 -2.44
C VAL A 58 9.28 -10.00 -3.63
N LEU A 59 9.82 -9.59 -4.78
CA LEU A 59 9.92 -10.43 -5.97
C LEU A 59 10.91 -11.58 -5.76
N ALA A 60 12.08 -11.31 -5.20
CA ALA A 60 13.09 -12.33 -4.91
C ALA A 60 12.58 -13.39 -3.92
N ALA A 61 11.69 -13.02 -3.01
CA ALA A 61 11.03 -13.93 -2.07
C ALA A 61 9.84 -14.71 -2.69
N GLY A 62 9.48 -14.45 -3.95
CA GLY A 62 8.34 -15.10 -4.61
C GLY A 62 6.98 -14.74 -4.01
N LEU A 63 6.89 -13.60 -3.31
CA LEU A 63 5.66 -13.19 -2.61
C LEU A 63 4.68 -12.48 -3.53
N ALA A 64 5.16 -11.94 -4.66
CA ALA A 64 4.37 -11.27 -5.68
C ALA A 64 5.11 -11.28 -7.02
N ASP A 65 4.42 -10.87 -8.08
CA ASP A 65 4.96 -10.65 -9.42
C ASP A 65 5.26 -9.17 -9.65
N ALA A 66 6.12 -8.86 -10.62
CA ALA A 66 6.28 -7.48 -11.09
C ALA A 66 4.93 -6.95 -11.60
N HIS A 67 4.67 -5.65 -11.39
CA HIS A 67 3.39 -5.09 -11.78
C HIS A 67 3.10 -5.26 -13.27
N HIS A 68 1.96 -5.85 -13.60
CA HIS A 68 1.66 -6.32 -14.96
C HIS A 68 1.60 -5.23 -16.04
N ILE A 69 1.36 -3.97 -15.67
CA ILE A 69 1.35 -2.80 -16.59
C ILE A 69 2.58 -1.90 -16.42
N LEU A 70 3.19 -1.89 -15.23
CA LEU A 70 4.29 -0.98 -14.88
C LEU A 70 5.46 -1.80 -14.32
N PRO A 71 6.01 -2.74 -15.10
CA PRO A 71 6.94 -3.74 -14.59
C PRO A 71 8.19 -3.09 -14.01
N ASP A 72 8.70 -2.00 -14.58
CA ASP A 72 9.93 -1.33 -14.14
C ASP A 72 9.73 -0.33 -12.97
N SER A 73 8.51 -0.25 -12.44
CA SER A 73 8.21 0.60 -11.30
C SER A 73 8.42 -0.13 -9.95
N GLY A 74 8.22 0.59 -8.85
CA GLY A 74 8.16 0.00 -7.51
C GLY A 74 6.87 -0.75 -7.19
N TRP A 75 5.95 -0.88 -8.16
CA TRP A 75 4.70 -1.61 -7.97
C TRP A 75 4.91 -3.12 -8.11
N ILE A 76 4.15 -3.88 -7.31
CA ILE A 76 4.00 -5.33 -7.45
C ILE A 76 2.54 -5.69 -7.70
N SER A 77 2.32 -6.89 -8.24
CA SER A 77 1.01 -7.50 -8.44
C SER A 77 0.96 -8.83 -7.68
N ARG A 78 -0.03 -9.00 -6.80
CA ARG A 78 -0.28 -10.27 -6.09
C ARG A 78 -1.62 -10.87 -6.49
N TYR A 79 -1.57 -11.92 -7.31
CA TYR A 79 -2.75 -12.71 -7.65
C TYR A 79 -3.26 -13.52 -6.46
N LEU A 80 -4.59 -13.60 -6.32
CA LEU A 80 -5.31 -14.26 -5.24
C LEU A 80 -5.91 -15.57 -5.76
N ARG A 81 -5.08 -16.61 -5.88
CA ARG A 81 -5.43 -17.91 -6.48
C ARG A 81 -5.87 -18.94 -5.45
N GLN A 82 -5.44 -18.78 -4.20
CA GLN A 82 -5.76 -19.68 -3.08
C GLN A 82 -5.94 -18.91 -1.77
N PRO A 83 -6.60 -19.49 -0.75
CA PRO A 83 -6.88 -18.81 0.52
C PRO A 83 -5.65 -18.22 1.21
N ALA A 84 -4.48 -18.87 1.12
CA ALA A 84 -3.24 -18.39 1.71
C ALA A 84 -2.71 -17.09 1.06
N ASP A 85 -3.12 -16.80 -0.18
CA ASP A 85 -2.71 -15.58 -0.88
C ASP A 85 -3.33 -14.33 -0.23
N VAL A 86 -4.48 -14.48 0.43
CA VAL A 86 -5.16 -13.39 1.13
C VAL A 86 -4.31 -12.87 2.28
N GLU A 87 -3.78 -13.78 3.11
CA GLU A 87 -2.90 -13.42 4.22
C GLU A 87 -1.58 -12.81 3.73
N THR A 88 -1.07 -13.31 2.60
CA THR A 88 0.12 -12.74 1.95
C THR A 88 -0.16 -11.31 1.48
N ALA A 89 -1.30 -11.06 0.83
CA ALA A 89 -1.70 -9.73 0.36
C ALA A 89 -1.88 -8.75 1.53
N ILE A 90 -2.56 -9.17 2.61
CA ILE A 90 -2.71 -8.37 3.83
C ILE A 90 -1.35 -8.02 4.43
N SER A 91 -0.42 -8.98 4.48
CA SER A 91 0.93 -8.75 5.00
C SER A 91 1.73 -7.76 4.15
N LEU A 92 1.61 -7.83 2.81
CA LEU A 92 2.26 -6.88 1.90
C LEU A 92 1.63 -5.48 2.00
N LEU A 93 0.30 -5.39 2.09
CA LEU A 93 -0.40 -4.11 2.34
C LEU A 93 0.03 -3.50 3.67
N ARG A 94 0.23 -4.33 4.70
CA ARG A 94 0.70 -3.88 6.02
C ARG A 94 2.10 -3.29 5.93
N ARG A 95 3.00 -3.94 5.18
CA ARG A 95 4.35 -3.43 4.92
C ARG A 95 4.30 -2.07 4.21
N SER A 96 3.43 -1.90 3.22
CA SER A 96 3.24 -0.64 2.51
C SER A 96 2.73 0.47 3.45
N TYR A 97 1.73 0.15 4.29
CA TYR A 97 1.19 1.04 5.31
C TYR A 97 2.26 1.52 6.30
N GLU A 98 3.11 0.62 6.81
CA GLU A 98 4.17 0.98 7.75
C GLU A 98 5.26 1.86 7.13
N ILE A 99 5.59 1.63 5.85
CA ILE A 99 6.48 2.51 5.10
C ILE A 99 5.84 3.90 4.95
N ALA A 100 4.55 3.96 4.62
CA ALA A 100 3.82 5.21 4.47
C ALA A 100 3.74 6.00 5.79
N LEU A 101 3.48 5.33 6.92
CA LEU A 101 3.54 5.94 8.26
C LEU A 101 4.92 6.53 8.55
N LYS A 102 5.99 5.76 8.38
CA LYS A 102 7.38 6.23 8.62
C LYS A 102 7.71 7.46 7.78
N GLN A 103 7.29 7.48 6.52
CA GLN A 103 7.49 8.63 5.62
C GLN A 103 6.68 9.86 6.07
N ARG A 104 5.43 9.67 6.50
CA ARG A 104 4.58 10.75 7.04
C ARG A 104 5.17 11.34 8.33
N HIS A 105 5.66 10.51 9.24
CA HIS A 105 6.34 10.97 10.46
C HIS A 105 7.58 11.79 10.13
N LYS A 106 8.47 11.28 9.27
CA LYS A 106 9.67 12.01 8.83
C LYS A 106 9.32 13.39 8.27
N ARG A 107 8.30 13.48 7.40
CA ARG A 107 7.85 14.76 6.83
C ARG A 107 7.28 15.70 7.89
N GLY A 108 6.50 15.18 8.85
CA GLY A 108 5.99 15.95 9.98
C GLY A 108 7.08 16.53 10.88
N LEU A 109 8.12 15.75 11.16
CA LEU A 109 9.31 16.22 11.89
C LEU A 109 10.07 17.30 11.09
N SER A 110 10.27 17.10 9.78
CA SER A 110 10.95 18.07 8.92
C SER A 110 10.18 19.39 8.78
N THR A 111 8.84 19.36 8.75
CA THR A 111 8.02 20.58 8.72
C THR A 111 8.06 21.35 10.03
N ALA A 112 8.15 20.66 11.17
CA ALA A 112 8.25 21.29 12.49
C ALA A 112 9.62 21.96 12.70
N SER A 113 10.72 21.33 12.25
CA SER A 113 12.07 21.90 12.40
C SER A 113 12.36 23.11 11.50
N GLY A 114 11.58 23.30 10.43
CA GLY A 114 11.73 24.43 9.49
C GLY A 114 10.94 25.69 9.87
N ALA A 115 9.97 25.57 10.78
CA ALA A 115 9.13 26.69 11.22
C ALA A 115 9.80 27.56 12.31
N ASP A 116 10.84 27.04 12.97
CA ASP A 116 11.52 27.68 14.11
C ASP A 116 12.62 28.68 13.71
N GLN A 117 12.85 28.91 12.40
CA GLN A 117 13.93 29.79 11.90
C GLN A 117 13.44 31.05 11.18
N ARG A 118 12.20 31.49 11.43
CA ARG A 118 11.64 32.72 10.83
C ARG A 118 11.05 33.69 11.85
N GLU A 119 11.75 33.95 12.95
CA GLU A 119 11.50 35.11 13.81
C GLU A 119 12.82 35.63 14.41
N THR A 120 13.70 36.14 13.55
CA THR A 120 14.66 37.19 13.96
C THR A 120 15.13 37.90 12.70
N LEU A 121 14.58 39.08 12.45
CA LEU A 121 15.23 40.26 11.87
C LEU A 121 14.22 41.43 11.88
#